data_AF-A0A2G0W4U7-F1
#
_entry.id   AF-A0A2G0W4U7-F1
#
_cell.length_a   1.000
_cell.length_b   1.000
_cell.length_c   1.000
_cell.angle_alpha   90.00
_cell.angle_beta   90.00
_cell.angle_gamma   90.00
#
_symmetry.space_group_name_H-M   'P 1'
#
loop_
_entity.id
_entity.type
_entity.pdbx_description
1 polymer ?
#
loop_
_entity_poly.entity_id
_entity_poly.type
_entity_poly.pdbx_seq_one_letter_code
_entity_poly.pdbx_strand_id
1 'polypeptide(L)'
;MGDNFVCVVGMKADCGDCDKTFLPSKEQQKTLFIRQPLACPHCRCMLISPQEQLDALRDKGNPGMSYIPTMIIMGICNMVFFGMVIAGIIDQEAVILLGFAVAIFGLMIVSFGFRSATRDLKIRLEKYDSP
;
A
#
# COMPACT_ATOMS: atom_id res chain seq x y z
N MET A 1 21.03 17.61 -5.51
CA MET A 1 19.57 17.50 -5.75
C MET A 1 19.08 16.35 -4.90
N GLY A 2 18.23 16.63 -3.90
CA GLY A 2 17.76 15.59 -2.99
C GLY A 2 16.86 14.62 -3.74
N ASP A 3 17.28 13.36 -3.86
CA ASP A 3 16.44 12.27 -4.34
C ASP A 3 15.20 12.19 -3.44
N ASN A 4 14.08 12.75 -3.93
CA ASN A 4 12.82 12.68 -3.22
C ASN A 4 12.32 11.23 -3.29
N PHE A 5 12.71 10.43 -2.31
CA PHE A 5 12.16 9.12 -2.06
C PHE A 5 10.64 9.24 -1.93
N VAL A 6 9.92 8.70 -2.91
CA VAL A 6 8.47 8.53 -2.85
C VAL A 6 8.22 7.16 -2.24
N CYS A 7 7.84 7.11 -0.97
CA CYS A 7 7.30 5.88 -0.39
C CYS A 7 6.06 5.50 -1.19
N VAL A 8 6.01 4.32 -1.80
CA VAL A 8 4.89 3.87 -2.62
C VAL A 8 4.07 2.87 -1.82
N VAL A 9 2.87 3.27 -1.40
CA VAL A 9 2.00 2.41 -0.57
C VAL A 9 1.42 1.31 -1.45
N GLY A 10 1.55 0.05 -1.02
CA GLY A 10 1.07 -1.11 -1.77
C GLY A 10 1.99 -1.56 -2.91
N MET A 11 3.20 -0.99 -3.03
CA MET A 11 4.21 -1.44 -3.98
C MET A 11 4.52 -2.93 -3.79
N LYS A 12 4.62 -3.65 -4.91
CA LYS A 12 4.98 -5.07 -4.95
C LYS A 12 6.30 -5.23 -5.71
N ALA A 13 7.16 -6.11 -5.23
CA ALA A 13 8.40 -6.46 -5.88
C ALA A 13 8.38 -7.94 -6.27
N ASP A 14 8.65 -8.24 -7.54
CA ASP A 14 8.91 -9.58 -8.03
C ASP A 14 10.40 -9.86 -8.00
N CYS A 15 10.77 -11.02 -7.47
CA CYS A 15 12.12 -11.52 -7.60
C CYS A 15 12.34 -12.05 -9.02
N GLY A 16 13.30 -11.51 -9.78
CA GLY A 16 13.65 -12.02 -11.12
C GLY A 16 14.38 -13.37 -11.14
N ASP A 17 14.65 -13.97 -9.98
CA ASP A 17 15.30 -15.29 -9.86
C ASP A 17 14.30 -16.40 -9.47
N CYS A 18 13.51 -16.19 -8.41
CA CYS A 18 12.52 -17.18 -7.96
C CYS A 18 11.06 -16.85 -8.32
N ASP A 19 10.82 -15.76 -9.06
CA ASP A 19 9.52 -15.24 -9.52
C ASP A 19 8.47 -15.05 -8.40
N LYS A 20 8.89 -15.06 -7.13
CA LYS A 20 8.00 -14.77 -6.00
C LYS A 20 7.83 -13.27 -5.81
N THR A 21 6.57 -12.88 -5.61
CA THR A 21 6.19 -11.50 -5.25
C THR A 21 6.24 -11.29 -3.74
N PHE A 22 6.81 -10.16 -3.31
CA PHE A 22 6.79 -9.72 -1.92
C PHE A 22 6.46 -8.23 -1.83
N LEU A 23 6.07 -7.77 -0.63
CA LEU A 23 5.81 -6.36 -0.35
C LEU A 23 7.02 -5.76 0.37
N PRO A 24 7.84 -4.92 -0.30
CA PRO A 24 8.96 -4.26 0.36
C PRO A 24 8.47 -3.26 1.43
N SER A 25 9.09 -3.33 2.60
CA SER A 25 8.90 -2.35 3.68
C SER A 25 9.39 -0.97 3.26
N LYS A 26 9.05 0.08 4.01
CA LYS A 26 9.50 1.45 3.73
C LYS A 26 11.02 1.55 3.63
N GLU A 27 11.75 0.88 4.51
CA GLU A 27 13.21 0.87 4.48
C GLU A 27 13.75 0.10 3.27
N GLN A 28 13.13 -1.04 2.93
CA GLN A 28 13.50 -1.79 1.72
C GLN A 28 13.22 -0.99 0.45
N GLN A 29 12.10 -0.26 0.38
CA GLN A 29 11.82 0.63 -0.73
C GLN A 29 12.90 1.71 -0.85
N LYS A 30 13.33 2.35 0.25
CA LYS A 30 14.44 3.31 0.20
C LYS A 30 15.69 2.67 -0.40
N THR A 31 16.08 1.49 0.08
CA THR A 31 17.22 0.70 -0.45
C THR A 31 17.08 0.47 -1.96
N LEU A 32 15.89 0.12 -2.44
CA LEU A 32 15.60 -0.07 -3.87
C LEU A 32 15.71 1.24 -4.67
N PHE A 33 15.25 2.37 -4.14
CA PHE A 33 15.31 3.68 -4.80
C PHE A 33 16.71 4.29 -4.84
N ILE A 34 17.58 3.96 -3.88
CA ILE A 34 19.02 4.31 -3.92
C ILE A 34 19.86 3.23 -4.63
N ARG A 35 19.21 2.25 -5.26
CA ARG A 35 19.83 1.15 -6.03
C ARG A 35 20.85 0.32 -5.24
N GLN A 36 20.63 0.17 -3.95
CA GLN A 36 21.39 -0.78 -3.16
C GLN A 36 20.82 -2.20 -3.33
N PRO A 37 21.67 -3.24 -3.34
CA PRO A 37 21.22 -4.62 -3.40
C PRO A 37 20.32 -4.98 -2.21
N LEU A 38 19.22 -5.66 -2.49
CA LEU A 38 18.28 -6.16 -1.48
C LEU A 38 18.19 -7.68 -1.59
N ALA A 39 18.32 -8.38 -0.46
CA ALA A 39 18.14 -9.82 -0.43
C ALA A 39 16.65 -10.21 -0.60
N CYS A 40 16.38 -11.18 -1.48
CA CYS A 40 15.05 -11.76 -1.61
C CYS A 40 14.65 -12.46 -0.30
N PRO A 41 13.44 -12.21 0.25
CA PRO A 41 12.98 -12.90 1.45
C PRO A 41 12.77 -14.41 1.24
N HIS A 42 12.66 -14.88 -0.01
CA HIS A 42 12.41 -16.29 -0.33
C HIS A 42 13.65 -17.06 -0.75
N CYS A 43 14.42 -16.58 -1.73
CA CYS A 43 15.62 -17.28 -2.23
C CYS A 43 16.94 -16.70 -1.68
N ARG A 44 16.89 -15.61 -0.91
CA ARG A 44 18.07 -14.89 -0.38
C ARG A 44 19.05 -14.35 -1.42
N CYS A 45 18.76 -14.48 -2.72
CA CYS A 45 19.56 -13.86 -3.76
C CYS A 45 19.54 -12.33 -3.63
N MET A 46 20.67 -11.70 -3.92
CA MET A 46 20.77 -10.25 -3.98
C MET A 46 20.11 -9.76 -5.26
N LEU A 47 19.23 -8.79 -5.11
CA LEU A 47 18.44 -8.23 -6.20
C LEU A 47 18.65 -6.72 -6.28
N ILE A 48 18.57 -6.16 -7.47
CA ILE A 48 18.67 -4.73 -7.72
C ILE A 48 17.50 -4.25 -8.57
N SER A 49 17.08 -3.00 -8.35
CA SER A 49 16.05 -2.37 -9.15
C SER A 49 16.61 -1.84 -10.48
N PRO A 50 15.95 -2.14 -11.63
CA PRO A 50 16.25 -1.48 -12.89
C PRO A 50 15.95 0.02 -12.82
N GLN A 51 16.82 0.86 -13.40
CA GLN A 51 16.67 2.32 -13.39
C GLN A 51 15.36 2.76 -14.06
N GLU A 52 15.04 2.18 -15.22
CA GLU A 52 13.84 2.52 -16.00
C GLU A 52 12.54 2.28 -15.22
N GLN A 53 12.48 1.21 -14.41
CA GLN A 53 11.31 0.93 -13.59
C GLN A 53 11.20 1.87 -12.38
N LEU A 54 12.34 2.32 -11.82
CA LEU A 54 12.34 3.32 -10.75
C LEU A 54 11.87 4.69 -11.25
N ASP A 55 12.30 5.09 -12.45
CA ASP A 55 11.87 6.35 -13.06
C ASP A 55 10.37 6.31 -13.38
N ALA A 56 9.87 5.21 -13.93
CA ALA A 56 8.44 5.00 -14.13
C ALA A 56 7.62 5.03 -12.81
N LEU A 57 8.18 4.52 -11.71
CA LEU A 57 7.56 4.60 -10.38
C LEU A 57 7.58 6.03 -9.82
N ARG A 58 8.66 6.79 -10.06
CA ARG A 58 8.74 8.22 -9.69
C ARG A 58 7.69 9.04 -10.43
N ASP A 59 7.52 8.81 -11.73
CA ASP A 59 6.55 9.53 -12.56
C ASP A 59 5.10 9.19 -12.20
N LYS A 60 4.81 7.95 -11.81
CA LYS A 60 3.48 7.55 -11.30
C LYS A 60 3.16 8.14 -9.92
N GLY A 61 4.18 8.50 -9.13
CA GLY A 61 4.01 8.97 -7.75
C GLY A 61 3.44 7.92 -6.80
N ASN A 62 2.78 8.37 -5.73
CA ASN A 62 2.10 7.48 -4.78
C ASN A 62 0.58 7.69 -4.80
N PRO A 63 -0.16 6.95 -5.66
CA PRO A 63 -1.62 7.08 -5.75
C PRO A 63 -2.31 6.61 -4.46
N GLY A 64 -1.63 5.80 -3.64
CA GLY A 64 -2.12 5.37 -2.33
C GLY A 64 -2.22 6.51 -1.31
N MET A 65 -1.45 7.60 -1.44
CA MET A 65 -1.52 8.74 -0.52
C MET A 65 -2.90 9.40 -0.50
N SER A 66 -3.56 9.49 -1.66
CA SER A 66 -4.88 10.12 -1.76
C SER A 66 -5.97 9.37 -0.98
N TYR A 67 -5.76 8.08 -0.69
CA TYR A 67 -6.72 7.25 0.05
C TYR A 67 -6.49 7.26 1.56
N ILE A 68 -5.32 7.69 2.04
CA ILE A 68 -5.01 7.74 3.48
C ILE A 68 -5.97 8.68 4.22
N PRO A 69 -6.20 9.94 3.78
CA PRO A 69 -7.15 10.83 4.43
C PRO A 69 -8.56 10.25 4.48
N THR A 70 -9.01 9.65 3.36
CA THR A 70 -10.34 9.03 3.27
C THR A 70 -10.49 7.86 4.26
N MET A 71 -9.48 7.00 4.39
CA MET A 71 -9.47 5.92 5.38
C MET A 71 -9.51 6.44 6.81
N ILE A 72 -8.76 7.51 7.12
CA ILE A 72 -8.75 8.13 8.45
C ILE A 72 -10.12 8.73 8.77
N ILE A 73 -10.71 9.49 7.84
CA ILE A 73 -12.04 10.09 8.03
C ILE A 73 -13.10 9.01 8.26
N MET A 74 -13.11 7.95 7.44
CA MET A 74 -14.03 6.81 7.67
C MET A 74 -13.81 6.16 9.02
N GLY A 75 -12.55 5.97 9.44
CA GLY A 75 -12.21 5.43 10.76
C GLY A 75 -12.78 6.27 11.89
N ILE A 76 -12.62 7.61 11.82
CA ILE A 76 -13.16 8.54 12.82
C ILE A 76 -14.70 8.50 12.83
N CYS A 77 -15.34 8.56 11.66
CA CYS A 77 -16.81 8.48 11.58
C CYS A 77 -17.35 7.18 12.16
N ASN A 78 -16.71 6.04 11.84
CA ASN A 78 -17.07 4.74 12.39
C ASN A 78 -16.87 4.70 13.91
N MET A 79 -15.76 5.22 14.41
CA MET A 79 -15.48 5.28 15.85
C MET A 79 -16.53 6.10 16.60
N VAL A 80 -16.92 7.26 16.07
CA VAL A 80 -17.97 8.11 16.65
C VAL A 80 -19.32 7.40 16.60
N PHE A 81 -19.69 6.81 15.46
CA PHE A 81 -20.94 6.07 15.31
C PHE A 81 -21.04 4.90 16.29
N PHE A 82 -20.04 4.01 16.31
CA PHE A 82 -20.04 2.87 17.23
C PHE A 82 -19.92 3.30 18.69
N GLY A 83 -19.22 4.40 18.98
CA GLY A 83 -19.19 5.01 20.30
C GLY A 83 -20.58 5.45 20.77
N MET A 84 -21.37 6.08 19.90
CA MET A 84 -22.75 6.47 20.20
C MET A 84 -23.68 5.27 20.39
N VAL A 85 -23.51 4.19 19.61
CA VAL A 85 -24.25 2.93 19.78
C VAL A 85 -23.92 2.29 21.13
N ILE A 86 -22.64 2.17 21.48
CA ILE A 86 -22.20 1.56 22.76
C ILE A 86 -22.65 2.40 23.96
N ALA A 87 -22.64 3.73 23.84
CA ALA A 87 -23.12 4.64 24.87
C ALA A 87 -24.66 4.64 25.03
N GLY A 88 -25.39 3.90 24.18
CA GLY A 88 -26.85 3.85 24.20
C GLY A 88 -27.53 5.14 23.70
N ILE A 89 -26.78 6.02 23.02
CA ILE A 89 -27.33 7.25 22.41
C ILE A 89 -28.13 6.89 21.14
N ILE A 90 -27.69 5.86 20.42
CA ILE A 90 -28.41 5.27 19.30
C ILE A 90 -28.89 3.89 19.75
N ASP A 91 -30.20 3.72 19.88
CA ASP A 91 -30.85 2.48 20.33
C ASP A 91 -31.73 1.81 19.25
N GLN A 92 -32.04 2.53 18.17
CA GLN A 92 -32.86 2.00 17.09
C GLN A 92 -32.09 0.98 16.24
N GLU A 93 -32.50 -0.28 16.30
CA GLU A 93 -31.88 -1.40 15.59
C GLU A 93 -31.74 -1.17 14.08
N ALA A 94 -32.75 -0.56 13.43
CA ALA A 94 -32.72 -0.26 12.01
C ALA A 94 -31.60 0.75 11.65
N VAL A 95 -31.37 1.75 12.50
CA VAL A 95 -30.31 2.76 12.34
C VAL A 95 -28.94 2.13 12.55
N ILE A 96 -28.83 1.24 13.54
CA ILE A 96 -27.61 0.48 13.81
C ILE A 96 -27.24 -0.38 12.59
N LEU A 97 -28.19 -1.17 12.08
CA LEU A 97 -27.98 -2.05 10.93
C LEU A 97 -27.58 -1.27 9.67
N LEU A 98 -28.26 -0.14 9.41
CA LEU A 98 -27.93 0.73 8.28
C LEU A 98 -26.52 1.31 8.41
N GLY A 99 -26.13 1.77 9.60
CA GLY A 99 -24.79 2.29 9.85
C GLY A 99 -23.70 1.24 9.65
N PHE A 100 -23.92 0.00 10.10
CA PHE A 100 -23.02 -1.13 9.82
C PHE A 100 -22.92 -1.41 8.32
N ALA A 101 -24.05 -1.45 7.60
CA ALA A 101 -24.06 -1.69 6.16
C ALA A 101 -23.27 -0.61 5.41
N VAL A 102 -23.46 0.67 5.75
CA VAL A 102 -22.71 1.80 5.18
C VAL A 102 -21.22 1.69 5.48
N ALA A 103 -20.84 1.35 6.72
CA ALA A 103 -19.44 1.18 7.11
C ALA A 103 -18.76 0.06 6.30
N ILE A 104 -19.41 -1.10 6.18
CA ILE A 104 -18.88 -2.24 5.41
C ILE A 104 -18.76 -1.88 3.93
N PHE A 105 -19.80 -1.30 3.34
CA PHE A 105 -19.80 -0.95 1.91
C PHE A 105 -18.74 0.11 1.60
N GLY A 106 -18.61 1.11 2.47
CA GLY A 106 -17.57 2.13 2.41
C GLY A 106 -16.16 1.54 2.46
N LEU A 107 -15.91 0.64 3.40
CA LEU A 107 -14.63 -0.07 3.50
C LEU A 107 -14.33 -0.89 2.23
N MET A 108 -15.34 -1.56 1.66
CA MET A 108 -15.17 -2.32 0.41
C MET A 108 -14.81 -1.41 -0.77
N ILE A 109 -15.52 -0.29 -0.96
CA ILE A 109 -15.25 0.66 -2.05
C ILE A 109 -13.83 1.23 -1.93
N VAL A 110 -13.46 1.70 -0.74
CA VAL A 110 -12.12 2.28 -0.50
C VAL A 110 -11.04 1.22 -0.72
N SER A 111 -11.25 -0.01 -0.24
CA SER A 111 -10.31 -1.11 -0.44
C SER A 111 -10.17 -1.49 -1.91
N PHE A 112 -11.28 -1.53 -2.66
CA PHE A 112 -11.27 -1.84 -4.09
C PHE A 112 -10.58 -0.74 -4.89
N GLY A 113 -10.91 0.52 -4.64
CA GLY A 113 -10.28 1.68 -5.26
C GLY A 113 -8.77 1.71 -5.00
N PHE A 114 -8.37 1.51 -3.74
CA PHE A 114 -6.96 1.42 -3.36
C PHE A 114 -6.23 0.26 -4.07
N ARG A 115 -6.82 -0.94 -4.11
CA ARG A 115 -6.24 -2.09 -4.82
C ARG A 115 -6.11 -1.85 -6.32
N SER A 116 -7.10 -1.21 -6.93
CA SER A 116 -7.07 -0.88 -8.36
C SER A 116 -5.97 0.14 -8.64
N ALA A 117 -5.88 1.21 -7.84
CA ALA A 117 -4.87 2.25 -7.99
C ALA A 117 -3.44 1.77 -7.74
N THR A 118 -3.27 0.73 -6.92
CA THR A 118 -1.95 0.16 -6.58
C THR A 118 -1.60 -1.10 -7.38
N ARG A 119 -2.49 -1.57 -8.27
CA ARG A 119 -2.30 -2.80 -9.04
C ARG A 119 -1.04 -2.78 -9.90
N ASP A 120 -0.77 -1.64 -10.54
CA ASP A 120 0.32 -1.45 -11.49
C ASP A 120 1.61 -0.92 -10.83
N LEU A 121 1.66 -0.87 -9.50
CA LEU A 121 2.84 -0.52 -8.71
C LEU A 121 3.65 -1.79 -8.43
N LYS A 122 4.03 -2.48 -9.49
CA LYS A 122 4.82 -3.70 -9.45
C LYS A 122 6.18 -3.44 -10.09
N ILE A 123 7.25 -3.75 -9.38
CA ILE A 123 8.63 -3.72 -9.89
C ILE A 123 9.13 -5.16 -10.03
N ARG A 124 9.87 -5.47 -11.09
CA ARG A 124 10.61 -6.72 -11.20
C ARG A 124 12.07 -6.44 -10.93
N LEU A 125 12.60 -7.03 -9.87
CA LEU A 125 13.99 -6.88 -9.48
C LEU A 125 14.87 -7.86 -10.23
N GLU A 126 16.03 -7.41 -10.67
CA GLU A 126 16.99 -8.24 -11.39
C GLU A 126 18.02 -8.81 -10.42
N LYS A 127 18.60 -9.96 -10.78
CA LYS A 127 19.67 -10.55 -9.99
C LYS A 127 20.88 -9.61 -10.02
N TYR A 128 21.39 -9.29 -8.84
CA TYR A 128 22.62 -8.52 -8.71
C TYR A 128 23.79 -9.50 -8.78
N ASP A 129 24.39 -9.59 -9.97
CA ASP A 129 25.68 -10.24 -10.13
C ASP A 129 26.77 -9.21 -9.78
N SER A 130 27.42 -9.39 -8.63
CA SER A 130 28.58 -8.57 -8.24
C SER A 130 29.64 -8.65 -9.35
N PRO A 131 30.30 -7.52 -9.72
CA PRO A 131 31.53 -7.57 -10.50
C PRO A 131 32.65 -8.29 -9.74
#